data_AF-A0A542E884-F1
#
_entry.id   AF-A0A542E884-F1
#
_cell.length_a   1.000
_cell.length_b   1.000
_cell.length_c   1.000
_cell.angle_alpha   90.00
_cell.angle_beta   90.00
_cell.angle_gamma   90.00
#
_symmetry.space_group_name_H-M   'P 1'
#
loop_
_entity.id
_entity.type
_entity.pdbx_description
1 polymer ?
#
loop_
_entity_poly.entity_id
_entity_poly.type
_entity_poly.pdbx_seq_one_letter_code
_entity_poly.pdbx_strand_id
1 'polypeptide(L)'
;MNYDEFNTEYAKVLDKIKSGRSTWSELSGHVTRLRQATAGITVPVERTQVDHDLAALSQMVDMSRRTNDKEDVWTVTSDAIRKASSQEGTVADRIARIETAINDISALANRNPDERDALMQSTSTLRILHSSLQSSLHAEQAEAAAAAR
;
A
#
# COMPACT_ATOMS: atom_id res chain seq x y z
N MET A 1 -26.88 9.24 14.15
CA MET A 1 -26.84 7.82 14.53
C MET A 1 -27.02 7.74 16.02
N ASN A 2 -27.97 6.94 16.50
CA ASN A 2 -28.07 6.56 17.92
C ASN A 2 -27.26 5.27 18.17
N TYR A 3 -27.16 4.85 19.44
CA TYR A 3 -26.36 3.67 19.79
C TYR A 3 -26.90 2.35 19.17
N ASP A 4 -28.22 2.19 19.04
CA ASP A 4 -28.82 0.99 18.45
C ASP A 4 -28.54 0.88 16.94
N GLU A 5 -28.58 2.01 16.24
CA GLU A 5 -28.18 2.12 14.84
C GLU A 5 -26.67 1.83 14.68
N PHE A 6 -25.83 2.31 15.61
CA PHE A 6 -24.41 1.99 15.64
C PHE A 6 -24.19 0.48 15.81
N ASN A 7 -24.85 -0.14 16.79
CA ASN A 7 -24.70 -1.57 17.07
C ASN A 7 -25.14 -2.44 15.87
N THR A 8 -26.17 -2.00 15.15
CA THR A 8 -26.61 -2.65 13.90
C THR A 8 -25.55 -2.58 12.81
N GLU A 9 -24.95 -1.41 12.59
CA GLU A 9 -23.87 -1.25 11.60
C GLU A 9 -22.58 -1.96 12.03
N TYR A 10 -22.26 -1.94 13.32
CA TYR A 10 -21.16 -2.69 13.91
C TYR A 10 -21.29 -4.20 13.64
N ALA A 11 -22.47 -4.78 13.88
CA ALA A 11 -22.74 -6.19 13.61
C ALA A 11 -22.57 -6.55 12.12
N LYS A 12 -22.96 -5.66 11.20
CA LYS A 12 -22.75 -5.86 9.76
C LYS A 12 -21.26 -5.88 9.39
N VAL A 13 -20.45 -5.01 9.99
CA VAL A 13 -19.00 -5.02 9.76
C VAL A 13 -18.36 -6.28 10.32
N LEU A 14 -18.78 -6.72 11.51
CA LEU A 14 -18.34 -8.00 12.08
C LEU A 14 -18.67 -9.20 11.18
N ASP A 15 -19.88 -9.24 10.60
CA ASP A 15 -20.27 -10.31 9.66
C ASP A 15 -19.37 -10.30 8.42
N LYS A 16 -19.08 -9.13 7.86
CA LYS A 16 -18.15 -8.98 6.73
C LYS A 16 -16.76 -9.52 7.07
N ILE A 17 -16.21 -9.15 8.23
CA ILE A 17 -14.92 -9.65 8.72
C ILE A 17 -14.94 -11.18 8.84
N LYS A 18 -15.97 -11.74 9.50
CA LYS A 18 -16.12 -13.19 9.71
C LYS A 18 -16.29 -13.96 8.41
N SER A 19 -16.98 -13.38 7.43
CA SER A 19 -17.22 -14.03 6.15
C SER A 19 -15.97 -14.12 5.26
N GLY A 20 -14.93 -13.31 5.54
CA GLY A 20 -13.71 -13.25 4.73
C GLY A 20 -13.92 -12.75 3.30
N ARG A 21 -15.13 -12.31 2.92
CA ARG A 21 -15.49 -11.88 1.56
C ARG A 21 -15.18 -10.41 1.27
N SER A 22 -14.69 -9.67 2.25
CA SER A 22 -14.32 -8.25 2.10
C SER A 22 -12.82 -8.08 2.21
N THR A 23 -12.27 -7.27 1.32
CA THR A 23 -10.86 -6.88 1.35
C THR A 23 -10.58 -5.98 2.56
N TRP A 24 -9.32 -5.89 2.98
CA TRP A 24 -8.93 -4.98 4.06
C TRP A 24 -9.33 -3.52 3.77
N SER A 25 -9.15 -3.07 2.53
CA SER A 25 -9.48 -1.69 2.12
C SER A 25 -10.98 -1.40 2.30
N GLU A 26 -11.85 -2.33 1.89
CA GLU A 26 -13.30 -2.19 2.09
C GLU A 26 -13.67 -2.16 3.56
N LEU A 27 -13.08 -3.05 4.37
CA LEU A 27 -13.32 -3.11 5.82
C LEU A 27 -12.86 -1.83 6.52
N SER A 28 -11.69 -1.30 6.18
CA SER A 28 -11.16 -0.03 6.70
C SER A 28 -12.07 1.16 6.33
N GLY A 29 -12.58 1.18 5.10
CA GLY A 29 -13.55 2.17 4.65
C GLY A 29 -14.89 2.09 5.39
N HIS A 30 -15.32 0.89 5.80
CA HIS A 30 -16.51 0.72 6.65
C HIS A 30 -16.29 1.27 8.06
N VAL A 31 -15.17 0.94 8.71
CA VAL A 31 -14.83 1.44 10.06
C VAL A 31 -14.73 2.97 10.09
N THR A 32 -14.12 3.57 9.06
CA THR A 32 -14.01 5.03 8.94
C THR A 32 -15.38 5.71 8.87
N ARG A 33 -16.30 5.16 8.07
CA ARG A 33 -17.67 5.68 7.96
C ARG A 33 -18.45 5.53 9.26
N LEU A 34 -18.32 4.39 9.95
CA LEU A 34 -18.92 4.18 11.28
C LEU A 34 -18.41 5.21 12.31
N ARG A 35 -17.11 5.49 12.31
CA ARG A 35 -16.53 6.52 13.18
C ARG A 35 -17.10 7.91 12.91
N GLN A 36 -17.29 8.27 11.63
CA GLN A 36 -17.89 9.55 11.26
C GLN A 36 -19.37 9.62 11.64
N ALA A 37 -20.13 8.55 11.41
CA ALA A 37 -21.56 8.50 11.69
C ALA A 37 -21.89 8.60 13.19
N THR A 38 -20.96 8.19 14.06
CA THR A 38 -21.10 8.23 15.53
C THR A 38 -20.61 9.52 16.18
N ALA A 39 -20.14 10.51 15.41
CA ALA A 39 -19.68 11.79 15.95
C ALA A 39 -20.77 12.55 16.73
N GLY A 40 -22.05 12.30 16.43
CA GLY A 40 -23.19 12.90 17.13
C GLY A 40 -23.58 12.21 18.45
N ILE A 41 -22.98 11.06 18.79
CA ILE A 41 -23.24 10.36 20.06
C ILE A 41 -22.41 11.02 21.15
N THR A 42 -23.08 11.75 22.04
CA THR A 42 -22.44 12.57 23.09
C THR A 42 -22.76 12.10 24.51
N VAL A 43 -23.70 11.17 24.68
CA VAL A 43 -24.02 10.57 25.97
C VAL A 43 -22.77 9.83 26.47
N PRO A 44 -22.21 10.14 27.66
CA PRO A 44 -20.89 9.63 28.06
C PRO A 44 -20.76 8.10 28.06
N VAL A 45 -21.79 7.40 28.52
CA VAL A 45 -21.81 5.93 28.57
C VAL A 45 -21.81 5.34 27.16
N GLU A 46 -22.68 5.84 26.28
CA GLU A 46 -22.77 5.40 24.88
C GLU A 46 -21.49 5.74 24.11
N ARG A 47 -20.92 6.91 24.35
CA ARG A 47 -19.66 7.34 23.71
C ARG A 47 -18.51 6.41 24.08
N THR A 48 -18.38 6.08 25.37
CA THR A 48 -17.34 5.16 25.85
C THR A 48 -17.48 3.79 25.19
N GLN A 49 -18.71 3.29 25.07
CA GLN A 49 -18.98 2.00 24.45
C GLN A 49 -18.66 2.01 22.95
N VAL A 50 -19.09 3.04 22.23
CA VAL A 50 -18.75 3.26 20.80
C VAL A 50 -17.24 3.30 20.59
N ASP A 51 -16.50 3.98 21.46
CA ASP A 51 -15.03 4.06 21.36
C ASP A 51 -14.36 2.70 21.54
N HIS A 52 -14.82 1.91 22.52
CA HIS A 52 -14.34 0.54 22.72
C HIS A 52 -14.63 -0.35 21.50
N ASP A 53 -15.85 -0.29 20.97
CA ASP A 53 -16.28 -1.13 19.86
C ASP A 53 -15.55 -0.74 18.55
N LEU A 54 -15.36 0.55 18.30
CA LEU A 54 -14.55 1.03 17.17
C LEU A 54 -13.08 0.62 17.29
N ALA A 55 -12.53 0.60 18.51
CA ALA A 55 -11.16 0.13 18.75
C ALA A 55 -11.06 -1.38 18.47
N ALA A 56 -12.02 -2.19 18.93
CA ALA A 56 -12.07 -3.62 18.66
C ALA A 56 -12.19 -3.93 17.15
N LEU A 57 -13.07 -3.22 16.43
CA LEU A 57 -13.16 -3.36 14.97
C LEU A 57 -11.85 -3.00 14.28
N SER A 58 -11.19 -1.91 14.70
CA SER A 58 -9.92 -1.50 14.11
C SER A 58 -8.86 -2.60 14.29
N GLN A 59 -8.77 -3.20 15.48
CA GLN A 59 -7.85 -4.31 15.73
C GLN A 59 -8.16 -5.55 14.86
N MET A 60 -9.43 -5.89 14.69
CA MET A 60 -9.84 -7.03 13.85
C MET A 60 -9.52 -6.79 12.38
N VAL A 61 -9.72 -5.56 11.88
CA VAL A 61 -9.36 -5.17 10.52
C VAL A 61 -7.85 -5.21 10.32
N ASP A 62 -7.07 -4.72 11.28
CA ASP A 62 -5.60 -4.80 11.24
C ASP A 62 -5.08 -6.24 11.27
N MET A 63 -5.75 -7.12 12.02
CA MET A 63 -5.45 -8.55 12.00
C MET A 63 -5.77 -9.17 10.64
N SER A 64 -6.92 -8.83 10.04
CA SER A 64 -7.29 -9.27 8.70
C SER A 64 -6.28 -8.81 7.63
N ARG A 65 -5.72 -7.60 7.76
CA ARG A 65 -4.59 -7.15 6.93
C ARG A 65 -3.41 -8.11 7.02
N ARG A 66 -3.00 -8.46 8.24
CA ARG A 66 -1.81 -9.31 8.48
C ARG A 66 -2.01 -10.77 8.04
N THR A 67 -3.24 -11.28 8.07
CA THR A 67 -3.52 -12.70 7.79
C THR A 67 -4.02 -12.97 6.38
N ASN A 68 -4.73 -12.02 5.76
CA ASN A 68 -5.37 -12.20 4.46
C ASN A 68 -4.58 -11.53 3.31
N ASP A 69 -3.89 -10.42 3.57
CA ASP A 69 -2.95 -9.79 2.61
C ASP A 69 -1.53 -10.34 2.80
N LYS A 70 -1.36 -11.66 2.82
CA LYS A 70 -0.09 -12.23 2.36
C LYS A 70 -0.08 -12.18 0.83
N GLU A 71 -0.17 -10.97 0.27
CA GLU A 71 0.59 -10.70 -0.95
C GLU A 71 2.01 -11.09 -0.55
N ASP A 72 2.55 -12.18 -1.09
CA ASP A 72 3.86 -12.66 -0.68
C ASP A 72 4.86 -11.56 -1.04
N VAL A 73 5.19 -10.75 -0.03
CA VAL A 73 5.97 -9.53 -0.18
C VAL A 73 7.30 -9.86 -0.85
N TRP A 74 7.84 -11.03 -0.53
CA TRP A 74 8.99 -11.60 -1.19
C TRP A 74 8.77 -11.84 -2.68
N THR A 75 7.68 -12.50 -3.06
CA THR A 75 7.34 -12.76 -4.47
C THR A 75 7.14 -11.46 -5.24
N VAL A 76 6.35 -10.52 -4.73
CA VAL A 76 6.10 -9.22 -5.40
C VAL A 76 7.39 -8.44 -5.58
N THR A 77 8.20 -8.32 -4.53
CA THR A 77 9.47 -7.59 -4.57
C THR A 77 10.46 -8.27 -5.52
N SER A 78 10.55 -9.60 -5.48
CA SER A 78 11.43 -10.38 -6.37
C SER A 78 11.03 -10.21 -7.84
N ASP A 79 9.74 -10.26 -8.15
CA ASP A 79 9.24 -10.06 -9.51
C ASP A 79 9.46 -8.63 -10.02
N ALA A 80 9.25 -7.62 -9.17
CA ALA A 80 9.53 -6.23 -9.49
C ALA A 80 11.02 -6.02 -9.81
N ILE A 81 11.92 -6.54 -8.98
CA ILE A 81 13.38 -6.48 -9.20
C ILE A 81 13.78 -7.21 -10.48
N ARG A 82 13.23 -8.40 -10.71
CA ARG A 82 13.51 -9.21 -11.91
C ARG A 82 13.12 -8.47 -13.19
N LYS A 83 11.92 -7.88 -13.23
CA LYS A 83 11.44 -7.08 -14.37
C LYS A 83 12.31 -5.85 -14.61
N ALA A 84 12.66 -5.13 -13.53
CA ALA A 84 13.50 -3.94 -13.61
C ALA A 84 14.94 -4.23 -14.08
N SER A 85 15.46 -5.42 -13.76
CA SER A 85 16.81 -5.85 -14.15
C SER A 85 16.92 -6.35 -15.59
N SER A 86 15.80 -6.51 -16.31
CA SER A 86 15.79 -6.93 -17.71
C SER A 86 16.55 -5.92 -18.60
N GLN A 87 17.40 -6.45 -19.48
CA GLN A 87 18.16 -5.68 -20.46
C GLN A 87 17.38 -5.40 -21.76
N GLU A 88 16.14 -5.88 -21.87
CA GLU A 88 15.34 -5.76 -23.10
C GLU A 88 14.87 -4.32 -23.37
N GLY A 89 14.82 -3.91 -24.64
CA GLY A 89 14.34 -2.59 -25.06
C GLY A 89 15.39 -1.48 -24.97
N THR A 90 14.94 -0.24 -25.16
CA THR A 90 15.81 0.94 -25.17
C THR A 90 16.25 1.33 -23.76
N VAL A 91 17.27 2.20 -23.65
CA VAL A 91 17.69 2.78 -22.35
C VAL A 91 16.51 3.49 -21.67
N ALA A 92 15.67 4.20 -22.44
CA ALA A 92 14.47 4.86 -21.93
C ALA A 92 13.44 3.85 -21.36
N ASP A 93 13.19 2.74 -22.06
CA ASP A 93 12.27 1.69 -21.59
C ASP A 93 12.77 1.06 -20.28
N ARG A 94 14.09 0.87 -20.18
CA ARG A 94 14.72 0.31 -18.98
C ARG A 94 14.60 1.26 -17.79
N ILE A 95 14.83 2.56 -17.98
CA ILE A 95 14.61 3.59 -16.96
C ILE A 95 13.17 3.55 -16.47
N ALA A 96 12.19 3.55 -17.37
CA ALA A 96 10.77 3.54 -17.04
C ALA A 96 10.35 2.28 -16.24
N ARG A 97 10.90 1.10 -16.58
CA ARG A 97 10.65 -0.14 -15.81
C ARG A 97 11.23 -0.06 -14.40
N ILE A 98 12.42 0.50 -14.25
CA ILE A 98 13.04 0.65 -12.93
C ILE A 98 12.24 1.62 -12.06
N GLU A 99 11.78 2.75 -12.61
CA GLU A 99 10.92 3.71 -11.90
C GLU A 99 9.62 3.07 -11.44
N THR A 100 8.97 2.33 -12.33
CA THR A 100 7.75 1.55 -12.00
C THR A 100 8.01 0.61 -10.83
N ALA A 101 9.09 -0.18 -10.89
CA ALA A 101 9.41 -1.13 -9.84
C ALA A 101 9.72 -0.47 -8.48
N ILE A 102 10.43 0.67 -8.49
CA ILE A 102 10.69 1.44 -7.26
C ILE A 102 9.39 1.96 -6.66
N ASN A 103 8.46 2.45 -7.48
CA ASN A 103 7.16 2.94 -7.04
C ASN A 103 6.30 1.82 -6.46
N ASP A 104 6.27 0.65 -7.12
CA ASP A 104 5.52 -0.53 -6.67
C ASP A 104 6.02 -1.02 -5.31
N ILE A 105 7.35 -1.16 -5.15
CA ILE A 105 7.96 -1.58 -3.88
C ILE A 105 7.73 -0.52 -2.79
N SER A 106 7.77 0.77 -3.13
CA SER A 106 7.49 1.86 -2.17
C SER A 106 6.02 1.85 -1.72
N ALA A 107 5.09 1.59 -2.63
CA ALA A 107 3.68 1.43 -2.30
C ALA A 107 3.44 0.19 -1.42
N LEU A 108 4.13 -0.91 -1.70
CA LEU A 108 4.11 -2.12 -0.87
C LEU A 108 4.67 -1.85 0.53
N ALA A 109 5.76 -1.09 0.65
CA ALA A 109 6.35 -0.70 1.92
C ALA A 109 5.43 0.20 2.77
N ASN A 110 4.66 1.08 2.12
CA ASN A 110 3.67 1.91 2.82
C ASN A 110 2.49 1.07 3.35
N ARG A 111 2.15 -0.03 2.69
CA ARG A 111 1.11 -0.98 3.16
C ARG A 111 1.62 -1.95 4.22
N ASN A 112 2.93 -2.22 4.27
CA ASN A 112 3.60 -3.16 5.16
C ASN A 112 4.63 -2.44 6.06
N PRO A 113 4.19 -1.68 7.09
CA PRO A 113 5.09 -0.86 7.91
C PRO A 113 6.16 -1.69 8.64
N ASP A 114 5.83 -2.93 9.02
CA ASP A 114 6.74 -3.85 9.70
C ASP A 114 7.90 -4.30 8.79
N GLU A 115 7.71 -4.30 7.47
CA GLU A 115 8.72 -4.70 6.47
C GLU A 115 9.28 -3.50 5.68
N ARG A 116 8.85 -2.28 6.02
CA ARG A 116 9.15 -1.06 5.28
C ARG A 116 10.64 -0.88 5.05
N ASP A 117 11.46 -1.04 6.08
CA ASP A 117 12.91 -0.80 5.97
C ASP A 117 13.58 -1.82 5.06
N ALA A 118 13.21 -3.10 5.16
CA ALA A 118 13.72 -4.16 4.28
C ALA A 118 13.30 -3.92 2.82
N LEU A 119 12.04 -3.53 2.60
CA LEU A 119 11.53 -3.19 1.28
C LEU A 119 12.24 -1.97 0.69
N MET A 120 12.41 -0.91 1.48
CA MET A 120 13.14 0.28 1.03
C MET A 120 14.61 -0.03 0.75
N GLN A 121 15.24 -0.91 1.52
CA GLN A 121 16.60 -1.36 1.26
C GLN A 121 16.70 -2.12 -0.08
N SER A 122 15.71 -2.96 -0.41
CA SER A 122 15.68 -3.72 -1.67
C SER A 122 15.69 -2.82 -2.92
N THR A 123 15.13 -1.61 -2.82
CA THR A 123 15.13 -0.62 -3.92
C THR A 123 16.49 0.04 -4.17
N SER A 124 17.48 -0.12 -3.28
CA SER A 124 18.78 0.58 -3.38
C SER A 124 19.54 0.21 -4.65
N THR A 125 19.58 -1.08 -5.00
CA THR A 125 20.23 -1.56 -6.23
C THR A 125 19.55 -1.00 -7.48
N LEU A 126 18.22 -0.90 -7.46
CA LEU A 126 17.44 -0.33 -8.55
C LEU A 126 17.74 1.17 -8.72
N ARG A 127 17.86 1.93 -7.63
CA ARG A 127 18.23 3.36 -7.68
C ARG A 127 19.63 3.57 -8.27
N ILE A 128 20.59 2.71 -7.92
CA ILE A 128 21.95 2.76 -8.50
C ILE A 128 21.89 2.50 -10.00
N LEU A 129 21.16 1.46 -10.42
CA LEU A 129 20.99 1.13 -11.84
C LEU A 129 20.29 2.26 -12.61
N HIS A 130 19.25 2.86 -12.03
CA HIS A 130 18.53 3.99 -12.59
C HIS A 130 19.44 5.18 -12.85
N SER A 131 20.22 5.60 -11.84
CA SER A 131 21.17 6.72 -11.96
C SER A 131 22.25 6.46 -13.03
N SER A 132 22.74 5.22 -13.11
CA SER A 132 23.70 4.82 -14.16
C SER A 132 23.09 4.95 -15.56
N LEU A 133 21.88 4.43 -15.77
CA LEU A 133 21.20 4.50 -17.07
C LEU A 133 20.82 5.93 -17.47
N GLN A 134 20.41 6.77 -16.53
CA GLN A 134 20.17 8.19 -16.79
C GLN A 134 21.45 8.89 -17.28
N SER A 135 22.58 8.60 -16.65
CA SER A 135 23.87 9.15 -17.05
C SER A 135 24.24 8.71 -18.49
N SER A 136 24.04 7.43 -18.82
CA SER A 136 24.27 6.93 -20.18
C SER A 136 23.34 7.59 -21.21
N LEU A 137 22.05 7.73 -20.90
CA LEU A 137 21.08 8.35 -21.80
C LEU A 137 21.44 9.82 -22.11
N HIS A 138 21.87 10.56 -21.09
CA HIS A 138 22.31 11.94 -21.27
C HIS A 138 23.57 12.04 -22.13
N ALA A 139 24.51 11.11 -21.98
CA ALA A 139 25.70 11.05 -22.82
C ALA A 139 25.34 10.80 -24.29
N GLU A 140 24.49 9.80 -24.57
CA GLU A 140 24.02 9.49 -25.93
C GLU A 140 23.31 10.68 -26.59
N GLN A 141 22.48 11.40 -25.84
CA GLN A 141 21.78 12.59 -26.34
C GLN A 141 22.75 13.74 -26.64
N ALA A 142 23.77 13.94 -25.80
CA ALA A 142 24.77 14.98 -26.01
C ALA A 142 25.63 14.71 -27.26
N GLU A 143 26.03 13.46 -27.48
CA GLU A 143 26.77 13.04 -28.67
C GLU A 143 25.93 13.19 -29.94
N ALA A 144 24.67 12.76 -29.93
CA ALA A 144 23.76 12.92 -31.07
C ALA A 144 23.55 14.41 -31.42
N ALA A 145 23.43 15.28 -30.41
CA ALA A 145 23.29 16.71 -30.61
C ALA A 145 24.57 17.38 -31.15
N ALA A 146 25.75 16.86 -30.78
CA ALA A 146 27.04 17.34 -31.29
C ALA A 146 27.28 16.90 -32.74
N ALA A 147 26.87 15.69 -33.12
CA ALA A 147 27.01 15.15 -34.48
C ALA A 147 26.04 15.78 -35.49
N ALA A 148 24.95 16.40 -35.02
CA ALA A 148 23.97 17.10 -35.84
C ALA A 148 24.31 18.59 -36.09
N ARG A 149 25.46 19.08 -35.60
CA ARG A 149 25.98 20.44 -35.82
C ARG A 149 27.10 20.43 -36.85
#